data_AF-A0A016ASY0-F1
#
_entry.id   AF-A0A016ASY0-F1
#
_cell.length_a   1.000
_cell.length_b   1.000
_cell.length_c   1.000
_cell.angle_alpha   90.00
_cell.angle_beta   90.00
_cell.angle_gamma   90.00
#
_symmetry.space_group_name_H-M   'P 1'
#
loop_
_entity.id
_entity.type
_entity.pdbx_description
1 polymer ?
#
loop_
_entity_poly.entity_id
_entity_poly.type
_entity_poly.pdbx_seq_one_letter_code
_entity_poly.pdbx_strand_id
1 'polypeptide(L)'
;MLPALGEGYARTAYPVISYILSGFSNIIPFALGDLFIALSIGGMIAYPFYARIRLKLSWKKILRRDVEYLLWIYVWFYLAWGLNYSQKNFYERTGIPYTAYTPEIFNEFVDNYISKLNESYVPVNRIDKEVIRKEAVRQYNLISDTLGIHRPPHSRPRVKTMMFTPLISMVGVTGSMGPFFCEFTLNGDLLPPQYPATYTHELAHLLGITSEAEANFYAYQVCTRSVNKEIRFSGYFSILGHVLANARQLMTEEEYKKLFGSIRPEIIELARKDQEYWMAKYSPLIGDIQDWIYDLYLKGNKIESGRKNYSEVIGLLISYNEWKKESNK
;
A
#
# COMPACT_ATOMS: atom_id res chain seq x y z
N MET A 1 23.07 5.22 0.84
CA MET A 1 22.75 6.23 1.85
C MET A 1 23.24 5.75 3.19
N LEU A 2 23.78 6.63 4.03
CA LEU A 2 24.10 6.27 5.43
C LEU A 2 22.76 6.00 6.15
N PRO A 3 22.55 4.82 6.75
CA PRO A 3 21.28 4.45 7.40
C PRO A 3 20.79 5.49 8.43
N ALA A 4 21.73 6.15 9.12
CA ALA A 4 21.43 7.21 10.09
C ALA A 4 20.77 8.46 9.46
N LEU A 5 21.11 8.80 8.21
CA LEU A 5 20.50 9.94 7.50
C LEU A 5 19.08 9.62 7.03
N GLY A 6 18.81 8.38 6.63
CA GLY A 6 17.47 7.91 6.26
C GLY A 6 16.51 7.93 7.44
N GLU A 7 16.95 7.42 8.59
CA GLU A 7 16.17 7.45 9.82
C GLU A 7 15.88 8.88 10.31
N GLY A 8 16.89 9.76 10.24
CA GLY A 8 16.73 11.17 10.57
C GLY A 8 15.69 11.87 9.69
N TYR A 9 15.76 11.63 8.37
CA TYR A 9 14.76 12.13 7.41
C TYR A 9 13.35 11.63 7.76
N ALA A 10 13.17 10.31 7.90
CA ALA A 10 11.88 9.70 8.13
C ALA A 10 11.23 10.23 9.43
N ARG A 11 12.01 10.35 10.52
CA ARG A 11 11.47 10.80 11.81
C ARG A 11 11.18 12.29 11.92
N THR A 12 11.93 13.13 11.21
CA THR A 12 11.92 14.58 11.46
C THR A 12 11.48 15.40 10.25
N ALA A 13 12.08 15.18 9.08
CA ALA A 13 11.82 15.97 7.89
C ALA A 13 10.52 15.53 7.21
N TYR A 14 10.34 14.22 7.00
CA TYR A 14 9.21 13.68 6.26
C TYR A 14 7.84 14.05 6.86
N PRO A 15 7.61 13.99 8.19
CA PRO A 15 6.31 14.36 8.76
C PRO A 15 5.93 15.82 8.47
N VAL A 16 6.91 16.73 8.47
CA VAL A 16 6.73 18.14 8.12
C VAL A 16 6.43 18.30 6.63
N ILE A 17 7.18 17.61 5.77
CA ILE A 17 6.97 17.62 4.32
C ILE A 17 5.57 17.09 3.97
N SER A 18 5.21 15.93 4.53
CA SER A 18 3.90 15.29 4.36
C SER A 18 2.77 16.21 4.81
N TYR A 19 2.91 16.87 5.97
CA TYR A 19 1.92 17.85 6.44
C TYR A 19 1.73 19.03 5.47
N ILE A 20 2.82 19.62 4.97
CA ILE A 20 2.75 20.79 4.09
C ILE A 20 2.18 20.39 2.72
N LEU A 21 2.73 19.35 2.10
CA LEU A 21 2.36 18.94 0.75
C LEU A 21 0.93 18.36 0.70
N SER A 22 0.59 17.47 1.64
CA SER A 22 -0.77 16.92 1.70
C SER A 22 -1.80 17.99 2.08
N GLY A 23 -1.43 18.97 2.92
CA GLY A 23 -2.26 20.13 3.25
C GLY A 23 -2.61 20.97 2.03
N PHE A 24 -1.62 21.31 1.21
CA PHE A 24 -1.82 21.99 -0.07
C PHE A 24 -2.70 21.16 -1.01
N SER A 25 -2.38 19.88 -1.16
CA SER A 25 -3.11 18.95 -2.02
C SER A 25 -4.59 18.81 -1.63
N ASN A 26 -4.91 18.78 -0.34
CA ASN A 26 -6.27 18.57 0.18
C ASN A 26 -7.29 19.63 -0.31
N ILE A 27 -6.80 20.84 -0.64
CA ILE A 27 -7.60 21.93 -1.21
C ILE A 27 -8.15 21.53 -2.59
N ILE A 28 -7.39 20.74 -3.35
CA ILE A 28 -7.67 20.42 -4.74
C ILE A 28 -8.44 19.09 -4.82
N PRO A 29 -9.58 19.03 -5.54
CA PRO A 29 -10.50 17.90 -5.44
C PRO A 29 -10.11 16.65 -6.24
N PHE A 30 -9.10 16.74 -7.10
CA PHE A 30 -8.58 15.64 -7.92
C PHE A 30 -7.09 15.37 -7.61
N ALA A 31 -6.59 14.20 -8.03
CA ALA A 31 -5.21 13.77 -7.79
C ALA A 31 -4.19 14.64 -8.56
N LEU A 32 -3.47 15.50 -7.84
CA LEU A 32 -2.44 16.36 -8.44
C LEU A 32 -1.23 15.56 -8.90
N GLY A 33 -0.90 14.48 -8.19
CA GLY A 33 0.17 13.56 -8.56
C GLY A 33 -0.08 13.00 -9.96
N ASP A 34 -1.26 12.45 -10.20
CA ASP A 34 -1.66 11.92 -11.50
C ASP A 34 -1.59 13.00 -12.59
N LEU A 35 -2.06 14.22 -12.29
CA LEU A 35 -2.05 15.31 -13.26
C LEU A 35 -0.63 15.72 -13.60
N PHE A 36 0.22 15.85 -12.58
CA PHE A 36 1.62 16.17 -12.73
C PHE A 36 2.36 15.12 -13.56
N ILE A 37 2.10 13.82 -13.32
CA ILE A 37 2.68 12.73 -14.10
C ILE A 37 2.21 12.82 -15.56
N ALA A 38 0.91 12.98 -15.80
CA ALA A 38 0.36 13.07 -17.16
C ALA A 38 0.91 14.28 -17.93
N LEU A 39 0.98 15.46 -17.28
CA LEU A 39 1.56 16.66 -17.86
C LEU A 39 3.07 16.53 -18.08
N SER A 40 3.78 15.84 -17.19
CA SER A 40 5.21 15.55 -17.36
C SER A 40 5.47 14.67 -18.57
N ILE A 41 4.72 13.57 -18.72
CA ILE A 41 4.85 12.67 -19.88
C ILE A 41 4.47 13.41 -21.17
N GLY A 42 3.33 14.10 -21.19
CA GLY A 42 2.90 14.87 -22.36
C GLY A 42 3.89 15.99 -22.72
N GLY A 43 4.44 16.67 -21.71
CA GLY A 43 5.48 17.69 -21.86
C GLY A 43 6.77 17.13 -22.44
N MET A 44 7.26 16.00 -21.92
CA MET A 44 8.46 15.33 -22.43
C MET A 44 8.31 14.84 -23.87
N ILE A 45 7.10 14.46 -24.28
CA ILE A 45 6.84 14.08 -25.67
C ILE A 45 6.72 15.33 -26.56
N ALA A 46 5.96 16.35 -26.14
CA ALA A 46 5.66 17.52 -26.97
C ALA A 46 6.80 18.54 -27.05
N TYR A 47 7.55 18.72 -25.96
CA TYR A 47 8.59 19.75 -25.85
C TYR A 47 9.71 19.57 -26.89
N PRO A 48 10.24 18.36 -27.17
CA PRO A 48 11.25 18.19 -28.21
C PRO A 48 10.79 18.69 -29.59
N PHE A 49 9.55 18.39 -29.98
CA PHE A 49 8.99 18.86 -31.26
C PHE A 49 8.81 20.38 -31.25
N TYR A 50 8.23 20.93 -30.19
CA TYR A 50 8.06 22.38 -30.04
C TYR A 50 9.41 23.12 -30.07
N ALA A 51 10.39 22.66 -29.29
CA ALA A 51 11.71 23.25 -29.18
C ALA A 51 12.49 23.14 -30.50
N ARG A 52 12.29 22.05 -31.26
CA ARG A 52 12.92 21.88 -32.57
C ARG A 52 12.28 22.75 -33.64
N ILE A 53 10.95 22.75 -33.74
CA ILE A 53 10.20 23.42 -34.82
C ILE A 53 10.09 24.93 -34.58
N ARG A 54 9.74 25.34 -33.37
CA ARG A 54 9.47 26.74 -33.03
C ARG A 54 10.70 27.47 -32.51
N LEU A 55 11.42 26.86 -31.56
CA LEU A 55 12.60 27.49 -30.95
C LEU A 55 13.91 27.23 -31.70
N LYS A 56 13.87 26.37 -32.75
CA LYS A 56 15.01 26.00 -33.60
C LYS A 56 16.25 25.55 -32.81
N LEU A 57 16.04 24.93 -31.63
CA LEU A 57 17.14 24.43 -30.80
C LEU A 57 17.79 23.20 -31.43
N SER A 58 19.06 22.97 -31.09
CA SER A 58 19.75 21.72 -31.45
C SER A 58 19.25 20.57 -30.58
N TRP A 59 19.22 19.35 -31.13
CA TRP A 59 18.83 18.14 -30.41
C TRP A 59 19.64 17.91 -29.14
N LYS A 60 20.94 18.27 -29.14
CA LYS A 60 21.80 18.22 -27.95
C LYS A 60 21.28 19.09 -26.81
N LYS A 61 20.81 20.31 -27.12
CA LYS A 61 20.28 21.24 -26.10
C LYS A 61 18.90 20.81 -25.59
N ILE A 62 18.08 20.23 -26.46
CA ILE A 62 16.76 19.68 -26.11
C ILE A 62 16.95 18.50 -25.14
N LEU A 63 17.72 17.48 -25.54
CA LEU A 63 17.99 16.31 -24.72
C LEU A 63 18.59 16.68 -23.36
N ARG A 64 19.52 17.63 -23.31
CA ARG A 64 20.09 18.11 -22.05
C ARG A 64 19.01 18.66 -21.09
N ARG A 65 18.04 19.42 -21.62
CA ARG A 65 16.96 19.99 -20.81
C ARG A 65 15.96 18.93 -20.35
N ASP A 66 15.65 17.95 -21.19
CA ASP A 66 14.78 16.84 -20.80
C ASP A 66 15.44 15.99 -19.70
N VAL A 67 16.74 15.70 -19.85
CA VAL A 67 17.52 15.01 -18.82
C VAL A 67 17.58 15.83 -17.52
N GLU A 68 17.84 17.14 -17.61
CA GLU A 68 17.85 18.03 -16.44
C GLU A 68 16.49 18.06 -15.72
N TYR A 69 15.39 18.11 -16.48
CA TYR A 69 14.03 18.03 -15.94
C TYR A 69 13.78 16.71 -15.21
N LEU A 70 14.12 15.57 -15.84
CA LEU A 70 14.01 14.25 -15.22
C LEU A 70 14.86 14.12 -13.95
N LEU A 71 16.06 14.70 -13.93
CA LEU A 71 16.92 14.72 -12.75
C LEU A 71 16.27 15.52 -11.61
N TRP A 72 15.63 16.66 -11.91
CA TRP A 72 14.90 17.41 -10.89
C TRP A 72 13.65 16.69 -10.39
N ILE A 73 12.91 15.98 -11.25
CA ILE A 73 11.82 15.09 -10.82
C ILE A 73 12.36 14.02 -9.86
N TYR A 74 13.46 13.38 -10.22
CA TYR A 74 14.09 12.35 -9.40
C TYR A 74 14.54 12.90 -8.03
N VAL A 75 15.20 14.06 -8.01
CA VAL A 75 15.60 14.73 -6.76
C VAL A 75 14.36 15.07 -5.92
N TRP A 76 13.33 15.65 -6.54
CA TRP A 76 12.09 15.99 -5.84
C TRP A 76 11.39 14.75 -5.27
N PHE A 77 11.34 13.66 -6.03
CA PHE A 77 10.80 12.39 -5.56
C PHE A 77 11.47 11.92 -4.26
N TYR A 78 12.81 11.91 -4.21
CA TYR A 78 13.53 11.48 -3.00
C TYR A 78 13.31 12.45 -1.84
N LEU A 79 13.38 13.76 -2.09
CA LEU A 79 13.17 14.76 -1.05
C LEU A 79 11.73 14.72 -0.49
N ALA A 80 10.74 14.52 -1.34
CA ALA A 80 9.33 14.50 -0.95
C ALA A 80 8.93 13.20 -0.24
N TRP A 81 9.49 12.05 -0.66
CA TRP A 81 9.14 10.76 -0.08
C TRP A 81 10.20 9.66 -0.17
N GLY A 82 10.94 9.56 -1.28
CA GLY A 82 11.78 8.38 -1.57
C GLY A 82 12.91 8.11 -0.56
N LEU A 83 13.34 9.12 0.20
CA LEU A 83 14.28 8.91 1.31
C LEU A 83 13.75 8.00 2.43
N ASN A 84 12.42 7.80 2.51
CA ASN A 84 11.80 6.83 3.42
C ASN A 84 12.25 5.39 3.16
N TYR A 85 12.76 5.03 1.97
CA TYR A 85 13.31 3.69 1.72
C TYR A 85 14.53 3.35 2.58
N SER A 86 15.20 4.36 3.13
CA SER A 86 16.36 4.17 4.00
C SER A 86 16.00 4.11 5.49
N GLN A 87 14.72 4.13 5.85
CA GLN A 87 14.28 3.96 7.23
C GLN A 87 14.50 2.51 7.69
N LYS A 88 14.60 2.32 9.00
CA LYS A 88 14.64 0.98 9.63
C LYS A 88 13.41 0.14 9.28
N ASN A 89 13.54 -1.19 9.24
CA ASN A 89 12.39 -2.07 9.02
C ASN A 89 11.47 -2.14 10.26
N PHE A 90 10.33 -2.79 10.13
CA PHE A 90 9.34 -2.98 11.20
C PHE A 90 9.94 -3.45 12.53
N TYR A 91 10.73 -4.52 12.53
CA TYR A 91 11.29 -5.11 13.75
C TYR A 91 12.22 -4.13 14.47
N GLU A 92 13.06 -3.43 13.71
CA GLU A 92 13.98 -2.42 14.26
C GLU A 92 13.27 -1.15 14.73
N ARG A 93 12.18 -0.73 14.06
CA ARG A 93 11.40 0.46 14.45
C ARG A 93 10.52 0.22 15.67
N THR A 94 9.95 -0.98 15.79
CA THR A 94 9.00 -1.34 16.87
C THR A 94 9.66 -2.01 18.08
N GLY A 95 10.81 -2.66 17.88
CA GLY A 95 11.43 -3.52 18.90
C GLY A 95 10.72 -4.86 19.08
N ILE A 96 9.70 -5.16 18.27
CA ILE A 96 9.03 -6.47 18.28
C ILE A 96 10.02 -7.50 17.72
N PRO A 97 10.29 -8.62 18.43
CA PRO A 97 11.19 -9.64 17.94
C PRO A 97 10.59 -10.38 16.75
N TYR A 98 11.45 -10.81 15.82
CA TYR A 98 11.05 -11.75 14.79
C TYR A 98 10.71 -13.11 15.41
N THR A 99 9.52 -13.63 15.10
CA THR A 99 9.14 -14.99 15.46
C THR A 99 9.44 -15.92 14.30
N ALA A 100 10.27 -16.94 14.55
CA ALA A 100 10.52 -17.99 13.57
C ALA A 100 9.24 -18.77 13.27
N TYR A 101 9.05 -19.07 12.00
CA TYR A 101 7.94 -19.88 11.55
C TYR A 101 8.11 -21.32 12.05
N THR A 102 7.09 -21.84 12.76
CA THR A 102 6.93 -23.28 13.00
C THR A 102 5.52 -23.71 12.56
N PRO A 103 5.31 -24.97 12.16
CA PRO A 103 3.99 -25.47 11.80
C PRO A 103 2.95 -25.22 12.89
N GLU A 104 3.32 -25.36 14.16
CA GLU A 104 2.43 -25.16 15.30
C GLU A 104 1.96 -23.71 15.41
N ILE A 105 2.88 -22.75 15.40
CA ILE A 105 2.57 -21.32 15.48
C ILE A 105 1.72 -20.88 14.29
N PHE A 106 2.05 -21.37 13.09
CA PHE A 106 1.29 -21.04 11.90
C PHE A 106 -0.12 -21.61 11.92
N ASN A 107 -0.28 -22.89 12.27
CA ASN A 107 -1.59 -23.51 12.35
C ASN A 107 -2.48 -22.78 13.37
N GLU A 108 -1.93 -22.43 14.54
CA GLU A 108 -2.66 -21.65 15.54
C GLU A 108 -3.07 -20.26 15.00
N PHE A 109 -2.13 -19.57 14.33
CA PHE A 109 -2.40 -18.27 13.71
C PHE A 109 -3.54 -18.37 12.69
N VAL A 110 -3.45 -19.34 11.78
CA VAL A 110 -4.39 -19.53 10.68
C VAL A 110 -5.78 -19.91 11.19
N ASP A 111 -5.87 -20.83 12.15
CA ASP A 111 -7.16 -21.23 12.75
C ASP A 111 -7.85 -20.05 13.44
N ASN A 112 -7.11 -19.29 14.25
CA ASN A 112 -7.65 -18.09 14.88
C ASN A 112 -8.03 -17.02 13.84
N TYR A 113 -7.21 -16.82 12.81
CA TYR A 113 -7.51 -15.88 11.73
C TYR A 113 -8.80 -16.24 10.98
N ILE A 114 -8.97 -17.50 10.57
CA ILE A 114 -10.17 -17.95 9.85
C ILE A 114 -11.41 -17.87 10.74
N SER A 115 -11.29 -18.23 12.02
CA SER A 115 -12.37 -18.04 13.00
C SER A 115 -12.82 -16.57 13.04
N LYS A 116 -11.88 -15.63 13.17
CA LYS A 116 -12.19 -14.19 13.22
C LYS A 116 -12.72 -13.63 11.91
N LEU A 117 -12.18 -14.08 10.77
CA LEU A 117 -12.69 -13.74 9.44
C LEU A 117 -14.17 -14.16 9.32
N ASN A 118 -14.47 -15.41 9.67
CA ASN A 118 -15.83 -15.94 9.65
C ASN A 118 -16.79 -15.20 10.60
N GLU A 119 -16.33 -14.87 11.81
CA GLU A 119 -17.10 -14.10 12.80
C GLU A 119 -17.36 -12.66 12.33
N SER A 120 -16.42 -12.08 11.57
CA SER A 120 -16.52 -10.69 11.10
C SER A 120 -17.44 -10.50 9.90
N TYR A 121 -17.79 -11.59 9.20
CA TYR A 121 -18.53 -11.51 7.94
C TYR A 121 -19.83 -10.71 8.05
N VAL A 122 -19.93 -9.72 7.18
CA VAL A 122 -21.14 -8.96 6.88
C VAL A 122 -21.18 -8.64 5.39
N PRO A 123 -22.35 -8.61 4.73
CA PRO A 123 -22.45 -8.12 3.36
C PRO A 123 -22.05 -6.64 3.28
N VAL A 124 -21.00 -6.32 2.52
CA VAL A 124 -20.55 -4.93 2.32
C VAL A 124 -21.01 -4.47 0.96
N ASN A 125 -22.17 -3.78 0.93
CA ASN A 125 -22.79 -3.33 -0.33
C ASN A 125 -22.55 -1.86 -0.64
N ARG A 126 -22.19 -1.05 0.37
CA ARG A 126 -21.98 0.40 0.25
C ARG A 126 -20.79 0.82 1.11
N ILE A 127 -20.16 1.92 0.71
CA ILE A 127 -19.01 2.49 1.38
C ILE A 127 -19.43 3.83 1.97
N ASP A 128 -19.41 3.96 3.29
CA ASP A 128 -19.38 5.29 3.93
C ASP A 128 -17.93 5.75 4.07
N LYS A 129 -17.48 6.56 3.10
CA LYS A 129 -16.10 7.06 3.05
C LYS A 129 -15.73 7.90 4.27
N GLU A 130 -16.68 8.63 4.87
CA GLU A 130 -16.41 9.47 6.03
C GLU A 130 -16.26 8.64 7.30
N VAL A 131 -17.06 7.58 7.47
CA VAL A 131 -16.90 6.61 8.57
C VAL A 131 -15.53 5.93 8.48
N ILE A 132 -15.15 5.46 7.29
CA ILE A 132 -13.85 4.81 7.06
C ILE A 132 -12.70 5.77 7.37
N ARG A 133 -12.77 7.01 6.86
CA ARG A 133 -11.77 8.05 7.11
C ARG A 133 -11.61 8.36 8.60
N LYS A 134 -12.72 8.56 9.33
CA LYS A 134 -12.70 8.82 10.78
C LYS A 134 -12.09 7.66 11.55
N GLU A 135 -12.49 6.44 11.21
CA GLU A 135 -12.00 5.24 11.88
C GLU A 135 -10.52 4.99 11.60
N ALA A 136 -10.08 5.14 10.36
CA ALA A 136 -8.67 5.02 9.98
C ALA A 136 -7.80 6.01 10.76
N VAL A 137 -8.20 7.29 10.80
CA VAL A 137 -7.46 8.31 11.57
C VAL A 137 -7.43 7.97 13.06
N ARG A 138 -8.57 7.54 13.63
CA ARG A 138 -8.64 7.18 15.05
C ARG A 138 -7.71 6.01 15.38
N GLN A 139 -7.77 4.94 14.60
CA GLN A 139 -6.98 3.74 14.83
C GLN A 139 -5.48 3.97 14.59
N TYR A 140 -5.11 4.72 13.54
CA TYR A 140 -3.71 5.08 13.34
C TYR A 140 -3.15 5.87 14.53
N ASN A 141 -3.88 6.86 15.04
CA ASN A 141 -3.47 7.59 16.25
C ASN A 141 -3.31 6.69 17.48
N LEU A 142 -4.10 5.62 17.61
CA LEU A 142 -3.99 4.67 18.72
C LEU A 142 -2.78 3.76 18.61
N ILE A 143 -2.40 3.35 17.40
CA ILE A 143 -1.29 2.40 17.20
C ILE A 143 0.06 3.09 17.02
N SER A 144 0.10 4.37 16.61
CA SER A 144 1.33 5.10 16.26
C SER A 144 2.45 4.96 17.26
N ASP A 145 2.17 5.18 18.56
CA ASP A 145 3.21 5.15 19.60
C ASP A 145 3.75 3.74 19.86
N THR A 146 2.90 2.71 19.68
CA THR A 146 3.26 1.32 19.97
C THR A 146 3.84 0.57 18.79
N LEU A 147 3.52 0.99 17.56
CA LEU A 147 3.89 0.28 16.33
C LEU A 147 4.81 1.11 15.42
N GLY A 148 5.47 2.14 15.95
CA GLY A 148 6.56 2.82 15.24
C GLY A 148 6.15 3.42 13.88
N ILE A 149 4.93 3.95 13.80
CA ILE A 149 4.37 4.60 12.61
C ILE A 149 3.91 6.02 12.93
N HIS A 150 4.09 6.94 11.99
CA HIS A 150 3.66 8.32 12.16
C HIS A 150 2.15 8.45 12.33
N ARG A 151 1.72 9.53 12.99
CA ARG A 151 0.30 9.89 13.06
C ARG A 151 -0.15 10.51 11.74
N PRO A 152 -1.43 10.40 11.37
CA PRO A 152 -1.99 11.12 10.23
C PRO A 152 -1.65 12.62 10.31
N PRO A 153 -1.08 13.22 9.25
CA PRO A 153 -0.67 14.63 9.26
C PRO A 153 -1.86 15.57 9.47
N HIS A 154 -3.06 15.14 9.07
CA HIS A 154 -4.30 15.90 9.23
C HIS A 154 -5.38 15.04 9.87
N SER A 155 -6.33 15.68 10.56
CA SER A 155 -7.51 15.02 11.14
C SER A 155 -8.51 14.54 10.08
N ARG A 156 -8.40 15.06 8.85
CA ARG A 156 -9.25 14.76 7.70
C ARG A 156 -8.43 14.50 6.43
N PRO A 157 -7.59 13.44 6.39
CA PRO A 157 -6.81 13.12 5.20
C PRO A 157 -7.78 12.77 4.05
N ARG A 158 -7.63 13.48 2.93
CA ARG A 158 -8.52 13.36 1.79
C ARG A 158 -7.96 12.34 0.81
N VAL A 159 -8.61 11.19 0.73
CA VAL A 159 -8.42 10.26 -0.37
C VAL A 159 -8.92 10.86 -1.67
N LYS A 160 -8.17 10.64 -2.75
CA LYS A 160 -8.54 11.08 -4.10
C LYS A 160 -8.77 9.87 -5.00
N THR A 161 -9.58 10.03 -6.04
CA THR A 161 -9.75 8.98 -7.04
C THR A 161 -8.68 9.15 -8.11
N MET A 162 -8.06 8.04 -8.51
CA MET A 162 -7.10 8.01 -9.61
C MET A 162 -7.74 8.54 -10.90
N MET A 163 -7.11 9.52 -11.54
CA MET A 163 -7.69 10.19 -12.71
C MET A 163 -7.79 9.28 -13.93
N PHE A 164 -6.86 8.35 -14.07
CA PHE A 164 -6.79 7.40 -15.18
C PHE A 164 -7.23 6.00 -14.77
N THR A 165 -8.25 5.91 -13.92
CA THR A 165 -8.78 4.66 -13.33
C THR A 165 -8.83 3.48 -14.33
N PRO A 166 -9.44 3.58 -15.53
CA PRO A 166 -9.51 2.44 -16.44
C PRO A 166 -8.14 1.90 -16.89
N LEU A 167 -7.17 2.79 -17.15
CA LEU A 167 -5.82 2.40 -17.53
C LEU A 167 -5.06 1.77 -16.35
N ILE A 168 -5.28 2.30 -15.15
CA ILE A 168 -4.64 1.80 -13.93
C ILE A 168 -5.24 0.44 -13.51
N SER A 169 -6.54 0.24 -13.72
CA SER A 169 -7.19 -1.06 -13.54
C SER A 169 -6.66 -2.14 -14.47
N MET A 170 -6.19 -1.78 -15.67
CA MET A 170 -5.57 -2.76 -16.60
C MET A 170 -4.29 -3.37 -16.05
N VAL A 171 -3.69 -2.78 -15.02
CA VAL A 171 -2.46 -3.29 -14.42
C VAL A 171 -2.67 -3.74 -12.96
N GLY A 172 -3.92 -3.85 -12.52
CA GLY A 172 -4.26 -4.43 -11.21
C GLY A 172 -3.95 -3.53 -10.01
N VAL A 173 -3.60 -2.26 -10.22
CA VAL A 173 -3.29 -1.33 -9.13
C VAL A 173 -4.60 -0.82 -8.50
N THR A 174 -4.77 -1.06 -7.20
CA THR A 174 -6.00 -0.74 -6.46
C THR A 174 -5.90 0.58 -5.68
N GLY A 175 -4.68 1.00 -5.35
CA GLY A 175 -4.35 2.22 -4.64
C GLY A 175 -2.94 2.67 -4.96
N SER A 176 -2.62 3.92 -4.65
CA SER A 176 -1.25 4.43 -4.75
C SER A 176 -1.05 5.66 -3.88
N MET A 177 0.09 5.71 -3.18
CA MET A 177 0.65 6.91 -2.60
C MET A 177 1.41 7.72 -3.66
N GLY A 178 0.94 8.94 -3.93
CA GLY A 178 1.53 9.90 -4.85
C GLY A 178 2.61 10.75 -4.17
N PRO A 179 3.92 10.51 -4.44
CA PRO A 179 5.01 11.10 -3.67
C PRO A 179 5.20 12.60 -3.92
N PHE A 180 4.87 13.10 -5.12
CA PHE A 180 5.18 14.48 -5.53
C PHE A 180 4.40 15.56 -4.77
N PHE A 181 3.24 15.21 -4.21
CA PHE A 181 2.39 16.11 -3.42
C PHE A 181 1.91 15.45 -2.12
N CYS A 182 2.55 14.35 -1.69
CA CYS A 182 2.12 13.51 -0.56
C CYS A 182 0.60 13.24 -0.60
N GLU A 183 0.15 12.69 -1.72
CA GLU A 183 -1.23 12.27 -1.93
C GLU A 183 -1.37 10.78 -1.69
N PHE A 184 -2.58 10.33 -1.45
CA PHE A 184 -2.92 8.93 -1.66
C PHE A 184 -4.23 8.84 -2.41
N THR A 185 -4.24 7.89 -3.33
CA THR A 185 -5.28 7.73 -4.33
C THR A 185 -5.80 6.31 -4.28
N LEU A 186 -7.09 6.16 -4.55
CA LEU A 186 -7.73 4.86 -4.73
C LEU A 186 -8.25 4.74 -6.15
N ASN A 187 -8.18 3.52 -6.66
CA ASN A 187 -8.76 3.18 -7.95
C ASN A 187 -10.28 3.38 -7.89
N GLY A 188 -10.85 4.03 -8.92
CA GLY A 188 -12.30 4.26 -9.00
C GLY A 188 -13.14 3.00 -9.20
N ASP A 189 -12.52 1.91 -9.66
CA ASP A 189 -13.15 0.59 -9.86
C ASP A 189 -13.15 -0.28 -8.58
N LEU A 190 -12.64 0.22 -7.46
CA LEU A 190 -12.50 -0.55 -6.23
C LEU A 190 -13.87 -1.03 -5.70
N LEU A 191 -13.97 -2.33 -5.37
CA LEU A 191 -15.20 -2.91 -4.84
C LEU A 191 -15.41 -2.50 -3.36
N PRO A 192 -16.67 -2.40 -2.88
CA PRO A 192 -16.98 -1.99 -1.52
C PRO A 192 -16.23 -2.73 -0.39
N PRO A 193 -16.11 -4.07 -0.42
CA PRO A 193 -15.37 -4.82 0.61
C PRO A 193 -13.87 -4.50 0.64
N GLN A 194 -13.30 -3.99 -0.45
CA GLN A 194 -11.87 -3.70 -0.56
C GLN A 194 -11.53 -2.30 -0.03
N TYR A 195 -12.48 -1.36 -0.09
CA TYR A 195 -12.22 0.07 0.17
C TYR A 195 -11.63 0.40 1.54
N PRO A 196 -12.16 -0.10 2.68
CA PRO A 196 -11.57 0.21 3.98
C PRO A 196 -10.09 -0.21 4.06
N ALA A 197 -9.78 -1.45 3.67
CA ALA A 197 -8.41 -1.95 3.70
C ALA A 197 -7.49 -1.14 2.78
N THR A 198 -7.84 -0.93 1.50
CA THR A 198 -7.00 -0.16 0.56
C THR A 198 -6.82 1.28 1.02
N TYR A 199 -7.86 1.94 1.55
CA TYR A 199 -7.72 3.28 2.14
C TYR A 199 -6.65 3.30 3.25
N THR A 200 -6.73 2.33 4.17
CA THR A 200 -5.80 2.29 5.31
C THR A 200 -4.38 1.88 4.90
N HIS A 201 -4.25 1.02 3.89
CA HIS A 201 -2.99 0.62 3.30
C HIS A 201 -2.27 1.82 2.67
N GLU A 202 -2.95 2.55 1.78
CA GLU A 202 -2.35 3.72 1.14
C GLU A 202 -2.08 4.86 2.12
N LEU A 203 -2.89 4.96 3.18
CA LEU A 203 -2.59 5.86 4.29
C LEU A 203 -1.29 5.44 4.99
N ALA A 204 -0.98 4.15 5.17
CA ALA A 204 0.30 3.71 5.73
C ALA A 204 1.48 4.22 4.90
N HIS A 205 1.38 4.15 3.57
CA HIS A 205 2.38 4.71 2.66
C HIS A 205 2.54 6.22 2.81
N LEU A 206 1.42 6.95 2.93
CA LEU A 206 1.46 8.38 3.25
C LEU A 206 2.10 8.66 4.61
N LEU A 207 1.98 7.74 5.57
CA LEU A 207 2.67 7.82 6.87
C LEU A 207 4.15 7.42 6.78
N GLY A 208 4.68 7.22 5.58
CA GLY A 208 6.10 7.02 5.31
C GLY A 208 6.50 5.55 5.21
N ILE A 209 5.58 4.60 5.38
CA ILE A 209 5.91 3.17 5.25
C ILE A 209 6.17 2.84 3.78
N THR A 210 7.32 2.24 3.46
CA THR A 210 7.65 1.90 2.07
C THR A 210 7.47 0.42 1.73
N SER A 211 7.37 -0.44 2.73
CA SER A 211 7.16 -1.88 2.53
C SER A 211 5.67 -2.18 2.35
N GLU A 212 5.33 -2.86 1.26
CA GLU A 212 3.99 -3.39 0.99
C GLU A 212 3.51 -4.34 2.09
N ALA A 213 4.41 -5.20 2.59
CA ALA A 213 4.08 -6.14 3.67
C ALA A 213 3.74 -5.40 4.97
N GLU A 214 4.50 -4.34 5.28
CA GLU A 214 4.21 -3.48 6.43
C GLU A 214 2.92 -2.67 6.24
N ALA A 215 2.69 -2.09 5.05
CA ALA A 215 1.45 -1.36 4.75
C ALA A 215 0.22 -2.26 4.88
N ASN A 216 0.30 -3.50 4.40
CA ASN A 216 -0.72 -4.52 4.61
C ASN A 216 -0.89 -4.89 6.10
N PHE A 217 0.20 -5.02 6.85
CA PHE A 217 0.15 -5.23 8.29
C PHE A 217 -0.59 -4.08 8.99
N TYR A 218 -0.23 -2.82 8.74
CA TYR A 218 -0.91 -1.69 9.37
C TYR A 218 -2.38 -1.59 8.96
N ALA A 219 -2.70 -1.84 7.68
CA ALA A 219 -4.08 -1.87 7.19
C ALA A 219 -4.91 -2.93 7.93
N TYR A 220 -4.39 -4.15 8.05
CA TYR A 220 -5.00 -5.22 8.83
C TYR A 220 -5.20 -4.78 10.28
N GLN A 221 -4.17 -4.19 10.90
CA GLN A 221 -4.22 -3.80 12.30
C GLN A 221 -5.25 -2.70 12.58
N VAL A 222 -5.32 -1.70 11.70
CA VAL A 222 -6.28 -0.60 11.78
C VAL A 222 -7.71 -1.11 11.57
N CYS A 223 -7.92 -1.92 10.53
CA CYS A 223 -9.26 -2.38 10.16
C CYS A 223 -9.81 -3.38 11.18
N THR A 224 -9.03 -4.39 11.59
CA THR A 224 -9.52 -5.45 12.48
C THR A 224 -9.82 -4.98 13.91
N ARG A 225 -9.22 -3.87 14.35
CA ARG A 225 -9.55 -3.20 15.62
C ARG A 225 -10.82 -2.37 15.57
N SER A 226 -11.40 -2.18 14.39
CA SER A 226 -12.61 -1.37 14.25
C SER A 226 -13.82 -2.01 14.90
N VAL A 227 -14.66 -1.20 15.53
CA VAL A 227 -15.98 -1.62 16.02
C VAL A 227 -17.00 -1.71 14.88
N ASN A 228 -16.74 -1.06 13.75
CA ASN A 228 -17.56 -1.18 12.55
C ASN A 228 -17.26 -2.53 11.87
N LYS A 229 -18.30 -3.36 11.70
CA LYS A 229 -18.18 -4.72 11.17
C LYS A 229 -17.73 -4.75 9.71
N GLU A 230 -18.15 -3.80 8.87
CA GLU A 230 -17.76 -3.73 7.46
C GLU A 230 -16.26 -3.41 7.31
N ILE A 231 -15.77 -2.44 8.09
CA ILE A 231 -14.34 -2.10 8.14
C ILE A 231 -13.53 -3.29 8.67
N ARG A 232 -14.00 -3.92 9.75
CA ARG A 232 -13.33 -5.10 10.33
C ARG A 232 -13.24 -6.24 9.34
N PHE A 233 -14.35 -6.57 8.69
CA PHE A 233 -14.39 -7.62 7.66
C PHE A 233 -13.44 -7.31 6.51
N SER A 234 -13.44 -6.07 6.00
CA SER A 234 -12.51 -5.63 4.95
C SER A 234 -11.06 -5.89 5.32
N GLY A 235 -10.66 -5.60 6.56
CA GLY A 235 -9.31 -5.85 7.06
C GLY A 235 -8.91 -7.32 7.10
N TYR A 236 -9.82 -8.22 7.50
CA TYR A 236 -9.57 -9.65 7.39
C TYR A 236 -9.52 -10.06 5.92
N PHE A 237 -10.55 -9.70 5.15
CA PHE A 237 -10.68 -10.11 3.75
C PHE A 237 -9.48 -9.72 2.88
N SER A 238 -8.88 -8.55 3.09
CA SER A 238 -7.70 -8.09 2.32
C SER A 238 -6.46 -8.97 2.47
N ILE A 239 -6.33 -9.71 3.58
CA ILE A 239 -5.17 -10.60 3.83
C ILE A 239 -5.48 -12.06 3.51
N LEU A 240 -6.74 -12.40 3.17
CA LEU A 240 -7.16 -13.79 2.93
C LEU A 240 -6.32 -14.50 1.86
N GLY A 241 -6.03 -13.82 0.75
CA GLY A 241 -5.18 -14.37 -0.32
C GLY A 241 -3.77 -14.74 0.18
N HIS A 242 -3.18 -13.88 1.04
CA HIS A 242 -1.87 -14.15 1.65
C HIS A 242 -1.91 -15.36 2.57
N VAL A 243 -2.96 -15.48 3.41
CA VAL A 243 -3.13 -16.62 4.31
C VAL A 243 -3.28 -17.91 3.53
N LEU A 244 -4.16 -17.94 2.52
CA LEU A 244 -4.40 -19.13 1.71
C LEU A 244 -3.16 -19.53 0.89
N ALA A 245 -2.41 -18.57 0.33
CA ALA A 245 -1.18 -18.86 -0.39
C ALA A 245 -0.10 -19.49 0.51
N ASN A 246 0.11 -18.94 1.71
CA ASN A 246 1.06 -19.52 2.68
C ASN A 246 0.57 -20.90 3.17
N ALA A 247 -0.72 -21.04 3.46
CA ALA A 247 -1.29 -22.32 3.88
C ALA A 247 -1.12 -23.40 2.82
N ARG A 248 -1.35 -23.05 1.53
CA ARG A 248 -1.15 -23.97 0.41
C ARG A 248 0.29 -24.45 0.26
N GLN A 249 1.26 -23.60 0.61
CA GLN A 249 2.68 -23.94 0.55
C GLN A 249 3.15 -24.80 1.73
N LEU A 250 2.53 -24.62 2.90
CA LEU A 250 3.08 -25.09 4.17
C LEU A 250 2.30 -26.25 4.80
N MET A 251 1.02 -26.42 4.43
CA MET A 251 0.17 -27.51 4.89
C MET A 251 0.17 -28.68 3.89
N THR A 252 -0.19 -29.87 4.37
CA THR A 252 -0.54 -30.99 3.49
C THR A 252 -1.84 -30.69 2.73
N GLU A 253 -2.09 -31.42 1.65
CA GLU A 253 -3.30 -31.26 0.83
C GLU A 253 -4.59 -31.44 1.66
N GLU A 254 -4.62 -32.41 2.58
CA GLU A 254 -5.79 -32.70 3.40
C GLU A 254 -6.02 -31.64 4.49
N GLU A 255 -4.96 -31.14 5.12
CA GLU A 255 -5.04 -30.01 6.06
C GLU A 255 -5.54 -28.75 5.36
N TYR A 256 -5.00 -28.45 4.18
CA TYR A 256 -5.42 -27.30 3.38
C TYR A 256 -6.90 -27.39 2.96
N LYS A 257 -7.36 -28.56 2.50
CA LYS A 257 -8.77 -28.77 2.16
C LYS A 257 -9.68 -28.56 3.36
N LYS A 258 -9.29 -29.08 4.54
CA LYS A 258 -10.04 -28.89 5.78
C LYS A 258 -10.11 -27.42 6.17
N LEU A 259 -8.98 -26.70 6.11
CA LEU A 259 -8.93 -25.26 6.37
C LEU A 259 -9.83 -24.49 5.40
N PHE A 260 -9.67 -24.72 4.10
CA PHE A 260 -10.45 -24.05 3.07
C PHE A 260 -11.96 -24.30 3.24
N GLY A 261 -12.34 -25.54 3.56
CA GLY A 261 -13.74 -25.93 3.86
C GLY A 261 -14.30 -25.33 5.15
N SER A 262 -13.45 -24.81 6.04
CA SER A 262 -13.89 -24.11 7.26
C SER A 262 -14.24 -22.62 7.02
N ILE A 263 -13.90 -22.08 5.85
CA ILE A 263 -14.23 -20.70 5.48
C ILE A 263 -15.69 -20.61 5.10
N ARG A 264 -16.39 -19.57 5.55
CA ARG A 264 -17.78 -19.29 5.16
C ARG A 264 -17.91 -19.27 3.62
N PRO A 265 -18.88 -20.00 3.04
CA PRO A 265 -19.03 -20.09 1.59
C PRO A 265 -19.29 -18.72 0.95
N GLU A 266 -19.93 -17.79 1.67
CA GLU A 266 -20.18 -16.44 1.18
C GLU A 266 -18.88 -15.63 1.00
N ILE A 267 -17.86 -15.88 1.84
CA ILE A 267 -16.55 -15.23 1.73
C ILE A 267 -15.78 -15.79 0.53
N ILE A 268 -15.86 -17.11 0.32
CA ILE A 268 -15.24 -17.75 -0.86
C ILE A 268 -15.88 -17.25 -2.15
N GLU A 269 -17.21 -17.15 -2.18
CA GLU A 269 -17.94 -16.63 -3.33
C GLU A 269 -17.59 -15.16 -3.59
N LEU A 270 -17.44 -14.36 -2.53
CA LEU A 270 -16.98 -12.98 -2.66
C LEU A 270 -15.56 -12.91 -3.24
N ALA A 271 -14.62 -13.69 -2.70
CA ALA A 271 -13.24 -13.74 -3.21
C ALA A 271 -13.17 -14.14 -4.69
N ARG A 272 -14.02 -15.09 -5.11
CA ARG A 272 -14.13 -15.52 -6.51
C ARG A 272 -14.64 -14.39 -7.40
N LYS A 273 -15.71 -13.70 -6.99
CA LYS A 273 -16.26 -12.55 -7.75
C LYS A 273 -15.26 -11.41 -7.86
N ASP A 274 -14.54 -11.13 -6.77
CA ASP A 274 -13.50 -10.12 -6.76
C ASP A 274 -12.38 -10.48 -7.75
N GLN A 275 -11.92 -11.74 -7.75
CA GLN A 275 -10.92 -12.21 -8.71
C GLN A 275 -11.42 -12.09 -10.16
N GLU A 276 -12.63 -12.58 -10.46
CA GLU A 276 -13.24 -12.49 -11.79
C GLU A 276 -13.38 -11.02 -12.26
N TYR A 277 -13.78 -10.13 -11.37
CA TYR A 277 -13.93 -8.69 -11.64
C TYR A 277 -12.61 -8.03 -12.05
N TRP A 278 -11.53 -8.28 -11.29
CA TRP A 278 -10.22 -7.70 -11.57
C TRP A 278 -9.56 -8.36 -12.80
N MET A 279 -9.71 -9.67 -12.99
CA MET A 279 -9.22 -10.36 -14.18
C MET A 279 -9.87 -9.86 -15.46
N ALA A 280 -11.16 -9.50 -15.43
CA ALA A 280 -11.85 -8.94 -16.59
C ALA A 280 -11.32 -7.56 -17.02
N LYS A 281 -10.64 -6.84 -16.12
CA LYS A 281 -10.03 -5.53 -16.38
C LYS A 281 -8.55 -5.63 -16.75
N TYR A 282 -7.86 -6.64 -16.20
CA TYR A 282 -6.42 -6.81 -16.34
C TYR A 282 -5.99 -7.03 -17.79
N SER A 283 -4.92 -6.37 -18.20
CA SER A 283 -4.26 -6.53 -19.48
C SER A 283 -2.86 -7.11 -19.24
N PRO A 284 -2.62 -8.39 -19.59
CA PRO A 284 -1.30 -9.02 -19.39
C PRO A 284 -0.16 -8.23 -20.04
N LEU A 285 -0.37 -7.70 -21.25
CA LEU A 285 0.64 -6.93 -21.96
C LEU A 285 1.05 -5.65 -21.22
N ILE A 286 0.10 -4.91 -20.65
CA ILE A 286 0.38 -3.67 -19.93
C ILE A 286 0.95 -4.00 -18.54
N GLY A 287 0.45 -5.06 -17.90
CA GLY A 287 0.97 -5.58 -16.64
C GLY A 287 2.45 -5.97 -16.72
N ASP A 288 2.85 -6.73 -17.73
CA ASP A 288 4.26 -7.13 -17.92
C ASP A 288 5.20 -5.92 -18.07
N ILE A 289 4.73 -4.84 -18.73
CA ILE A 289 5.50 -3.59 -18.85
C ILE A 289 5.62 -2.89 -17.49
N GLN A 290 4.53 -2.84 -16.71
CA GLN A 290 4.57 -2.24 -15.37
C GLN A 290 5.51 -3.02 -14.46
N ASP A 291 5.40 -4.34 -14.43
CA ASP A 291 6.24 -5.22 -13.59
C ASP A 291 7.72 -5.01 -13.87
N TRP A 292 8.09 -4.89 -15.15
CA TRP A 292 9.47 -4.58 -15.54
C TRP A 292 9.96 -3.22 -15.02
N ILE A 293 9.14 -2.17 -15.13
CA ILE A 293 9.47 -0.82 -14.60
C ILE A 293 9.59 -0.86 -13.08
N TYR A 294 8.66 -1.54 -12.42
CA TYR A 294 8.61 -1.64 -10.97
C TYR A 294 9.81 -2.43 -10.42
N ASP A 295 10.17 -3.54 -11.04
CA ASP A 295 11.35 -4.33 -10.68
C ASP A 295 12.65 -3.52 -10.80
N LEU A 296 12.80 -2.73 -11.88
CA LEU A 296 13.95 -1.83 -12.04
C LEU A 296 14.01 -0.79 -10.93
N TYR A 297 12.87 -0.21 -10.59
CA TYR A 297 12.75 0.77 -9.53
C TYR A 297 13.09 0.18 -8.15
N LEU A 298 12.57 -1.00 -7.80
CA LEU A 298 12.88 -1.68 -6.54
C LEU A 298 14.36 -2.02 -6.42
N LYS A 299 14.95 -2.57 -7.49
CA LYS A 299 16.40 -2.89 -7.54
C LYS A 299 17.25 -1.63 -7.37
N GLY A 300 16.85 -0.51 -7.98
CA GLY A 300 17.52 0.79 -7.81
C GLY A 300 17.50 1.30 -6.36
N ASN A 301 16.45 0.98 -5.60
CA ASN A 301 16.29 1.34 -4.20
C ASN A 301 16.84 0.29 -3.21
N LYS A 302 17.52 -0.76 -3.71
CA LYS A 302 18.04 -1.88 -2.90
C LYS A 302 16.96 -2.66 -2.12
N ILE A 303 15.73 -2.68 -2.64
CA ILE A 303 14.68 -3.55 -2.12
C ILE A 303 14.84 -4.92 -2.80
N GLU A 304 14.96 -5.99 -2.01
CA GLU A 304 14.94 -7.35 -2.55
C GLU A 304 13.56 -7.65 -3.15
N SER A 305 13.52 -7.99 -4.45
CA SER A 305 12.29 -8.08 -5.26
C SER A 305 11.25 -9.08 -4.74
N GLY A 306 10.02 -8.58 -4.52
CA GLY A 306 8.74 -9.05 -5.08
C GLY A 306 8.17 -10.43 -4.74
N ARG A 307 8.98 -11.47 -4.52
CA ARG A 307 8.52 -12.82 -4.14
C ARG A 307 8.56 -13.09 -2.62
N LYS A 308 8.96 -12.09 -1.83
CA LYS A 308 9.02 -12.15 -0.36
C LYS A 308 7.80 -11.53 0.35
N ASN A 309 7.03 -10.66 -0.31
CA ASN A 309 5.93 -9.91 0.35
C ASN A 309 4.77 -10.80 0.84
N TYR A 310 4.47 -11.90 0.14
CA TYR A 310 3.31 -12.75 0.48
C TYR A 310 3.48 -13.46 1.83
N SER A 311 4.68 -13.94 2.13
CA SER A 311 5.02 -14.54 3.42
C SER A 311 5.40 -13.49 4.45
N GLU A 312 5.92 -12.33 4.03
CA GLU A 312 6.38 -11.29 4.93
C GLU A 312 5.24 -10.67 5.76
N VAL A 313 4.09 -10.34 5.17
CA VAL A 313 2.96 -9.83 5.96
C VAL A 313 2.47 -10.85 7.00
N ILE A 314 2.44 -12.14 6.64
CA ILE A 314 2.06 -13.20 7.56
C ILE A 314 3.09 -13.33 8.69
N GLY A 315 4.39 -13.25 8.36
CA GLY A 315 5.47 -13.22 9.36
C GLY A 315 5.36 -12.05 10.33
N LEU A 316 5.01 -10.85 9.84
CA LEU A 316 4.76 -9.67 10.68
C LEU A 316 3.57 -9.88 11.61
N LEU A 317 2.47 -10.43 11.10
CA LEU A 317 1.26 -10.71 11.89
C LEU A 317 1.51 -11.78 12.96
N ILE A 318 2.22 -12.86 12.64
CA ILE A 318 2.63 -13.89 13.60
C ILE A 318 3.53 -13.30 14.67
N SER A 319 4.58 -12.57 14.27
CA SER A 319 5.51 -11.94 15.22
C SER A 319 4.79 -10.99 16.19
N TYR A 320 3.85 -10.19 15.67
CA TYR A 320 3.04 -9.32 16.50
C TYR A 320 2.14 -10.09 17.48
N ASN A 321 1.49 -11.16 17.01
CA ASN A 321 0.59 -11.96 17.85
C ASN A 321 1.34 -12.67 18.99
N GLU A 322 2.50 -13.26 18.71
CA GLU A 322 3.32 -13.92 19.73
C GLU A 322 3.85 -12.91 20.76
N TRP A 323 4.42 -11.78 20.30
CA TRP A 323 4.85 -10.71 21.20
C TRP A 323 3.71 -10.20 22.11
N LYS A 324 2.50 -10.07 21.56
CA LYS A 324 1.32 -9.64 22.33
C LYS A 324 0.87 -10.71 23.33
N LYS A 325 0.97 -12.00 23.01
CA LYS A 325 0.69 -13.09 23.97
C LYS A 325 1.67 -13.04 25.14
N GLU A 326 2.96 -12.85 24.87
CA GLU A 326 4.00 -12.75 25.89
C GLU A 326 3.85 -11.51 26.77
N SER A 327 3.49 -10.37 26.18
CA SER A 327 3.31 -9.11 26.92
C SER A 327 2.07 -9.06 27.81
N ASN A 328 1.13 -9.99 27.62
CA ASN A 328 -0.11 -10.12 28.43
C ASN A 328 -0.04 -11.28 29.45
N LYS A 329 1.07 -12.02 29.50
CA LYS A 329 1.40 -12.94 30.59
C LYS A 329 2.05 -12.14 31.71
#